data_AF-A0A969CPM4-F1
#
_entry.id   AF-A0A969CPM4-F1
#
_cell.length_a   1.000
_cell.length_b   1.000
_cell.length_c   1.000
_cell.angle_alpha   90.00
_cell.angle_beta   90.00
_cell.angle_gamma   90.00
#
_symmetry.space_group_name_H-M   'P 1'
#
loop_
_entity.id
_entity.type
_entity.pdbx_description
1 polymer ?
#
loop_
_entity_poly.entity_id
_entity_poly.type
_entity_poly.pdbx_seq_one_letter_code
_entity_poly.pdbx_strand_id
1 'polypeptide(L)'
;MSSLSVQLPDSLYKSLQELAQQDGISIDQFISTAIAEKISALTTETYLQQLAQQGNRASYDAVLAKVPDVEPDPYDRLPSV
;
A
#
# COMPACT_ATOMS: atom_id res chain seq x y z
N MET A 1 13.94 -0.61 18.28
CA MET A 1 14.26 -0.99 16.88
C MET A 1 15.32 -2.08 16.91
N SER A 2 15.28 -3.00 15.95
CA SER A 2 16.30 -4.05 15.81
C SER A 2 17.39 -3.58 14.86
N SER A 3 18.66 -3.87 15.16
CA SER A 3 19.80 -3.52 14.30
C SER A 3 20.03 -4.60 13.25
N LEU A 4 20.23 -4.19 11.99
CA LEU A 4 20.60 -5.05 10.88
C LEU A 4 21.91 -4.54 10.28
N SER A 5 22.91 -5.42 10.12
CA SER A 5 24.17 -5.11 9.45
C SER A 5 24.23 -5.84 8.11
N VAL A 6 24.43 -5.10 7.01
CA VAL A 6 24.49 -5.62 5.65
C VAL A 6 25.68 -4.99 4.93
N GLN A 7 26.40 -5.78 4.14
CA GLN A 7 27.43 -5.27 3.25
C GLN A 7 26.81 -4.92 1.89
N LEU A 8 27.02 -3.69 1.44
CA LEU A 8 26.56 -3.20 0.15
C LEU A 8 27.76 -2.89 -0.74
N PRO A 9 27.67 -3.13 -2.07
CA PRO A 9 28.66 -2.59 -3.00
C PRO A 9 28.76 -1.06 -2.89
N ASP A 10 29.96 -0.51 -3.04
CA ASP A 10 30.20 0.95 -2.91
C ASP A 10 29.30 1.79 -3.80
N SER A 11 29.05 1.32 -5.04
CA SER A 11 28.16 2.00 -5.98
C SER A 11 26.72 2.09 -5.47
N LEU A 12 26.22 1.03 -4.83
CA LEU A 12 24.88 0.99 -4.29
C LEU A 12 24.76 1.87 -3.04
N TYR A 13 25.78 1.85 -2.18
CA TYR A 13 25.83 2.71 -1.00
C TYR A 13 25.85 4.20 -1.39
N LYS A 14 26.59 4.56 -2.44
CA LYS A 14 26.62 5.93 -2.95
C LYS A 14 25.25 6.38 -3.48
N SER A 15 24.59 5.55 -4.30
CA SER A 15 23.24 5.86 -4.79
C SER A 15 22.23 6.01 -3.65
N LEU A 16 22.33 5.15 -2.63
CA LEU A 16 21.50 5.24 -1.43
C LEU A 16 21.69 6.57 -0.68
N GLN A 17 22.93 7.04 -0.53
CA GLN A 17 23.23 8.34 0.08
C GLN A 17 22.64 9.50 -0.73
N GLU A 18 22.82 9.48 -2.05
CA GLU A 18 22.31 10.53 -2.95
C GLU A 18 20.77 10.63 -2.89
N LEU A 19 20.08 9.48 -2.94
CA LEU A 19 18.62 9.42 -2.88
C LEU A 19 18.09 9.86 -1.50
N ALA A 20 18.68 9.38 -0.41
CA ALA A 20 18.27 9.78 0.94
C ALA A 20 18.46 11.29 1.16
N GLN A 21 19.55 11.87 0.62
CA GLN A 21 19.78 13.31 0.66
C GLN A 21 18.75 14.09 -0.17
N GLN A 22 18.40 13.58 -1.35
CA GLN A 22 17.39 14.19 -2.22
C GLN A 22 16.00 14.21 -1.58
N ASP A 23 15.65 13.15 -0.84
CA ASP A 23 14.41 13.02 -0.08
C ASP A 23 14.45 13.75 1.28
N GLY A 24 15.63 14.23 1.70
CA GLY A 24 15.81 14.92 2.99
C GLY A 24 15.65 14.02 4.21
N ILE A 25 15.86 12.71 4.07
CA ILE A 25 15.69 11.71 5.13
C ILE A 25 17.02 11.01 5.47
N SER A 26 17.07 10.34 6.62
CA SER A 26 18.25 9.54 6.98
C SER A 26 18.33 8.26 6.15
N ILE A 27 19.54 7.71 6.02
CA ILE A 27 19.76 6.40 5.36
C ILE A 27 18.94 5.30 6.04
N ASP A 28 18.89 5.28 7.37
CA ASP A 28 18.12 4.28 8.12
C ASP A 28 16.61 4.37 7.82
N GLN A 29 16.09 5.59 7.70
CA GLN A 29 14.70 5.82 7.34
C GLN A 29 14.43 5.39 5.89
N PHE A 30 15.33 5.74 4.96
CA PHE A 30 15.24 5.33 3.56
C PHE A 30 15.20 3.80 3.45
N ILE A 31 16.15 3.10 4.09
CA ILE A 31 16.21 1.62 4.11
C ILE A 31 14.94 1.03 4.71
N SER A 32 14.47 1.58 5.84
CA SER A 32 13.27 1.06 6.51
C SER A 32 12.03 1.18 5.62
N THR A 33 11.84 2.31 4.93
CA THR A 33 10.75 2.52 3.99
C THR A 33 10.87 1.58 2.79
N ALA A 34 12.05 1.48 2.18
CA ALA A 34 12.28 0.59 1.04
C ALA A 34 12.02 -0.89 1.37
N ILE A 35 12.40 -1.33 2.58
CA ILE A 35 12.08 -2.68 3.07
C ILE A 35 10.57 -2.85 3.24
N ALA A 36 9.88 -1.88 3.84
CA ALA A 36 8.43 -1.94 4.02
C ALA A 36 7.69 -2.00 2.68
N GLU A 37 8.10 -1.19 1.70
CA GLU A 37 7.58 -1.22 0.33
C GLU A 37 7.83 -2.56 -0.34
N LYS A 38 9.05 -3.11 -0.25
CA LYS A 38 9.37 -4.41 -0.84
C LYS A 38 8.58 -5.54 -0.19
N ILE A 39 8.41 -5.52 1.13
CA ILE A 39 7.55 -6.47 1.84
C ILE A 39 6.13 -6.34 1.34
N SER A 40 5.57 -5.12 1.31
CA SER A 40 4.21 -4.89 0.83
C SER A 40 4.03 -5.41 -0.60
N ALA A 41 4.93 -5.08 -1.52
CA ALA A 41 4.87 -5.55 -2.91
C ALA A 41 4.90 -7.08 -3.02
N LEU A 42 5.66 -7.76 -2.16
CA LEU A 42 5.77 -9.22 -2.17
C LEU A 42 4.61 -9.93 -1.46
N THR A 43 3.99 -9.31 -0.45
CA THR A 43 2.98 -9.96 0.40
C THR A 43 1.55 -9.54 0.09
N THR A 44 1.35 -8.54 -0.76
CA THR A 44 0.01 -7.99 -1.05
C THR A 44 -0.96 -9.06 -1.51
N GLU A 45 -0.58 -9.95 -2.44
CA GLU A 45 -1.47 -11.00 -2.92
C GLU A 45 -1.92 -11.93 -1.77
N THR A 46 -0.98 -12.47 -1.00
CA THR A 46 -1.26 -13.34 0.15
C THR A 46 -2.14 -12.64 1.18
N TYR A 47 -1.86 -11.36 1.46
CA TYR A 47 -2.65 -10.56 2.39
C TYR A 47 -4.10 -10.38 1.90
N LEU A 48 -4.30 -10.04 0.63
CA LEU A 48 -5.63 -9.90 0.03
C LEU A 48 -6.38 -11.24 0.01
N GLN A 49 -5.69 -12.36 -0.26
CA GLN A 49 -6.28 -13.69 -0.20
C GLN A 49 -6.76 -14.04 1.23
N GLN A 50 -5.96 -13.72 2.25
CA GLN A 50 -6.35 -13.91 3.65
C GLN A 50 -7.56 -13.06 4.04
N LEU A 51 -7.62 -11.80 3.59
CA LEU A 51 -8.78 -10.93 3.79
C LEU A 51 -10.03 -11.49 3.09
N ALA A 52 -9.88 -11.96 1.85
CA ALA A 52 -10.98 -12.54 1.09
C ALA A 52 -11.58 -13.79 1.76
N GLN A 53 -10.75 -14.62 2.40
CA GLN A 53 -11.20 -15.79 3.18
C GLN A 53 -12.05 -15.43 4.39
N GLN A 54 -11.84 -14.24 4.96
CA GLN A 54 -12.65 -13.73 6.08
C GLN A 54 -13.95 -13.07 5.60
N GLY A 55 -14.07 -12.81 4.30
CA GLY A 55 -15.24 -12.20 3.70
C GLY A 55 -16.44 -13.15 3.68
N ASN A 56 -17.63 -12.62 3.97
CA ASN A 56 -18.89 -13.33 3.77
C ASN A 56 -19.69 -12.62 2.68
N ARG A 57 -19.88 -13.31 1.55
CA ARG A 57 -20.59 -12.76 0.40
C ARG A 57 -22.05 -12.41 0.72
N ALA A 58 -22.75 -13.25 1.49
CA ALA A 58 -24.14 -12.98 1.86
C ALA A 58 -24.25 -11.74 2.77
N SER A 59 -23.33 -11.57 3.73
CA SER A 59 -23.28 -10.37 4.56
C SER A 59 -23.01 -9.10 3.75
N TYR A 60 -22.12 -9.20 2.75
CA TYR A 60 -21.83 -8.10 1.82
C TYR A 60 -23.08 -7.72 1.01
N ASP A 61 -23.73 -8.69 0.38
CA ASP A 61 -24.95 -8.45 -0.42
C ASP A 61 -26.09 -7.89 0.45
N ALA A 62 -26.23 -8.35 1.69
CA ALA A 62 -27.22 -7.85 2.65
C ALA A 62 -26.98 -6.39 3.07
N VAL A 63 -25.72 -5.94 3.09
CA VAL A 63 -25.40 -4.52 3.32
C VAL A 63 -25.74 -3.70 2.07
N LEU A 64 -25.38 -4.19 0.88
CA LEU A 64 -25.69 -3.50 -0.38
C LEU A 64 -27.20 -3.34 -0.60
N ALA A 65 -28.00 -4.34 -0.23
CA ALA A 65 -29.46 -4.29 -0.33
C ALA A 65 -30.12 -3.20 0.54
N LYS A 66 -29.38 -2.58 1.47
CA LYS A 66 -29.87 -1.42 2.24
C LYS A 66 -29.80 -0.12 1.46
N VAL A 67 -29.02 -0.09 0.37
CA VAL A 67 -28.93 1.08 -0.49
C VAL A 67 -30.22 1.14 -1.33
N PRO A 68 -30.98 2.24 -1.27
CA PRO A 68 -32.20 2.37 -2.05
C PRO A 68 -31.86 2.45 -3.55
N ASP A 69 -32.66 1.74 -4.36
CA ASP A 69 -32.58 1.77 -5.82
C ASP A 69 -33.24 3.06 -6.34
N VAL A 70 -32.51 4.17 -6.26
CA VAL A 70 -32.94 5.50 -6.69
C VAL A 70 -31.84 6.19 -7.47
N GLU A 71 -32.23 7.14 -8.32
CA GLU A 71 -31.27 7.98 -9.03
C GLU A 71 -30.33 8.71 -8.06
N PRO A 72 -29.01 8.74 -8.34
CA PRO A 72 -28.07 9.51 -7.55
C PRO A 72 -28.44 10.99 -7.49
N ASP A 73 -28.09 11.63 -6.38
CA ASP A 73 -28.22 13.06 -6.22
C ASP A 73 -27.45 13.80 -7.32
N PRO A 74 -27.86 15.01 -7.73
CA PRO A 74 -27.26 15.72 -8.86
C PRO A 74 -25.73 15.88 -8.79
N TYR A 75 -25.15 15.94 -7.58
CA TYR A 75 -23.71 16.06 -7.35
C TYR A 75 -22.96 14.72 -7.43
N ASP A 76 -23.66 13.59 -7.28
CA ASP A 76 -23.10 12.23 -7.34
C ASP A 76 -23.24 11.62 -8.74
N ARG A 77 -23.94 12.30 -9.64
CA ARG A 77 -24.07 11.88 -11.04
C ARG A 77 -22.73 11.98 -11.76
N LEU A 78 -22.43 10.96 -12.55
CA LEU A 78 -21.28 10.99 -13.44
C LEU A 78 -21.40 12.19 -14.41
N PRO A 79 -20.27 12.82 -14.79
CA PRO A 79 -20.28 13.87 -15.80
C PRO A 79 -20.87 13.32 -17.11
N SER A 80 -21.79 14.06 -17.72
CA SER A 80 -22.24 13.78 -19.08
C SER A 80 -21.08 14.02 -20.04
N VAL A 81 -20.67 12.96 -20.76
CA VAL A 81 -19.67 13.01 -21.85
C VAL A 81 -20.24 13.72 -23.07
#